data_AF-A0A6G2DXA1-F1
#
_entry.id   AF-A0A6G2DXA1-F1
#
_cell.length_a   1.000
_cell.length_b   1.000
_cell.length_c   1.000
_cell.angle_alpha   90.00
_cell.angle_beta   90.00
_cell.angle_gamma   90.00
#
_symmetry.space_group_name_H-M   'P 1'
#
loop_
_entity.id
_entity.type
_entity.pdbx_description
1 polymer ?
#
loop_
_entity_poly.entity_id
_entity_poly.type
_entity_poly.pdbx_seq_one_letter_code
_entity_poly.pdbx_strand_id
1 'polypeptide(L)'
;SKVDKIVEEALREYPIGSQVSYRGQVFQLVSIENAQLNDLVRLELFNDSNQLFEENPILYLNSLEEIEQVLSLVELEKEDSE
;
A
#
# COMPACT_ATOMS: atom_id res chain seq x y z
N SER A 1 -14.06 13.05 6.12
CA SER A 1 -14.55 13.15 4.73
C SER A 1 -14.80 11.74 4.16
N LYS A 2 -15.29 11.57 2.92
CA LYS A 2 -15.40 10.24 2.29
C LYS A 2 -14.03 9.57 2.21
N VAL A 3 -13.02 10.32 1.76
CA VAL A 3 -11.64 9.84 1.61
C VAL A 3 -11.03 9.46 2.95
N ASP A 4 -11.24 10.26 4.01
CA ASP A 4 -10.68 9.95 5.33
C ASP A 4 -11.18 8.59 5.86
N LYS A 5 -12.44 8.23 5.57
CA LYS A 5 -12.97 6.91 5.93
C LYS A 5 -12.26 5.79 5.17
N ILE A 6 -12.03 5.98 3.87
CA ILE A 6 -11.29 5.00 3.05
C ILE A 6 -9.86 4.86 3.55
N VAL A 7 -9.20 5.97 3.95
CA VAL A 7 -7.87 5.94 4.57
C VAL A 7 -7.89 5.14 5.87
N GLU A 8 -8.85 5.38 6.76
CA GLU A 8 -9.00 4.63 8.02
C GLU A 8 -9.22 3.12 7.78
N GLU A 9 -10.07 2.76 6.83
CA GLU A 9 -10.33 1.37 6.46
C GLU A 9 -9.10 0.71 5.81
N ALA A 10 -8.44 1.41 4.89
CA ALA A 10 -7.25 0.89 4.22
C ALA A 10 -6.07 0.73 5.19
N LEU A 11 -5.89 1.61 6.18
CA LEU A 11 -4.88 1.46 7.23
C LEU A 11 -5.14 0.24 8.13
N ARG A 12 -6.40 -0.19 8.25
CA ARG A 12 -6.77 -1.37 9.03
C ARG A 12 -6.43 -2.67 8.29
N GLU A 13 -6.77 -2.74 7.00
CA GLU A 13 -6.51 -3.91 6.15
C GLU A 13 -5.03 -3.97 5.72
N TYR A 14 -4.41 -2.82 5.47
CA TYR A 14 -3.02 -2.67 5.06
C TYR A 14 -2.25 -1.77 6.04
N PRO A 15 -1.81 -2.30 7.19
CA PRO A 15 -1.01 -1.54 8.14
C PRO A 15 0.28 -1.00 7.50
N ILE A 16 0.69 0.21 7.86
CA ILE A 16 1.96 0.78 7.41
C ILE A 16 3.12 -0.15 7.83
N GLY A 17 4.03 -0.41 6.89
CA GLY A 17 5.13 -1.34 7.05
C GLY A 17 4.83 -2.77 6.61
N SER A 18 3.57 -3.10 6.30
CA SER A 18 3.21 -4.39 5.70
C SER A 18 3.86 -4.58 4.32
N GLN A 19 4.08 -5.85 3.97
CA GLN A 19 4.49 -6.21 2.61
C GLN A 19 3.25 -6.44 1.74
N VAL A 20 3.25 -5.84 0.55
CA VAL A 20 2.19 -5.96 -0.43
C VAL A 20 2.75 -6.35 -1.79
N SER A 21 2.03 -7.21 -2.50
CA SER A 21 2.29 -7.50 -3.91
C SER A 21 1.57 -6.46 -4.76
N TYR A 22 2.33 -5.82 -5.65
CA TYR A 22 1.83 -4.91 -6.68
C TYR A 22 2.47 -5.30 -8.01
N ARG A 23 1.62 -5.60 -9.02
CA ARG A 23 2.07 -6.02 -10.36
C ARG A 23 3.08 -7.18 -10.35
N GLY A 24 2.94 -8.10 -9.40
CA GLY A 24 3.80 -9.28 -9.26
C GLY A 24 5.16 -9.02 -8.60
N GLN A 25 5.39 -7.83 -8.08
CA GLN A 25 6.56 -7.50 -7.25
C GLN A 25 6.13 -7.19 -5.82
N VAL A 26 7.01 -7.44 -4.85
CA VAL A 26 6.76 -7.18 -3.42
C VAL A 26 7.33 -5.82 -3.04
N PHE A 27 6.54 -5.02 -2.34
CA PHE A 27 6.91 -3.72 -1.80
C PHE A 27 6.54 -3.62 -0.33
N GLN A 28 7.18 -2.70 0.39
CA GLN A 28 6.71 -2.26 1.68
C GLN A 28 5.74 -1.08 1.50
N LEU A 29 4.56 -1.14 2.12
CA LEU A 29 3.65 0.00 2.15
C LEU A 29 4.17 1.05 3.16
N VAL A 30 4.43 2.28 2.71
CA VAL A 30 5.01 3.33 3.57
C VAL A 30 4.04 4.46 3.93
N SER A 31 3.03 4.74 3.10
CA SER A 31 2.00 5.74 3.43
C SER A 31 0.64 5.39 2.84
N ILE A 32 -0.43 5.74 3.56
CA ILE A 32 -1.81 5.84 3.06
C ILE A 32 -2.35 7.19 3.53
N GLU A 33 -2.69 8.07 2.60
CA GLU A 33 -3.07 9.45 2.91
C GLU A 33 -4.23 9.94 2.04
N ASN A 34 -5.02 10.88 2.55
CA ASN A 34 -5.95 11.62 1.70
C ASN A 34 -5.13 12.56 0.80
N ALA A 35 -5.20 12.37 -0.52
CA ALA A 35 -4.40 13.11 -1.48
C ALA A 35 -4.76 14.60 -1.57
N GLN A 36 -5.86 15.03 -0.93
CA GLN A 36 -6.43 16.37 -1.04
C GLN A 36 -6.71 16.77 -2.51
N LEU A 37 -6.91 15.77 -3.36
CA LEU A 37 -7.08 15.90 -4.81
C LEU A 37 -8.14 14.90 -5.28
N ASN A 38 -9.22 15.40 -5.88
CA ASN A 38 -10.24 14.60 -6.59
C ASN A 38 -10.80 13.39 -5.82
N ASP A 39 -10.95 13.52 -4.49
CA ASP A 39 -11.40 12.44 -3.61
C ASP A 39 -10.54 11.16 -3.68
N LEU A 40 -9.24 11.29 -3.98
CA LEU A 40 -8.30 10.17 -4.08
C LEU A 40 -7.54 9.93 -2.78
N VAL A 41 -7.21 8.66 -2.54
CA VAL A 41 -6.25 8.20 -1.55
C VAL A 41 -4.90 8.02 -2.24
N ARG A 42 -3.84 8.55 -1.64
CA ARG A 42 -2.46 8.38 -2.09
C ARG A 42 -1.82 7.23 -1.30
N LEU A 43 -1.28 6.25 -2.00
CA LEU A 43 -0.47 5.19 -1.43
C LEU A 43 0.96 5.31 -1.95
N GLU A 44 1.94 5.11 -1.09
CA GLU A 44 3.35 5.07 -1.46
C GLU A 44 3.93 3.71 -1.09
N LEU A 45 4.60 3.11 -2.07
CA LEU A 45 5.22 1.79 -1.96
C LEU A 45 6.73 1.94 -2.07
N PHE A 46 7.45 1.29 -1.17
CA PHE A 46 8.91 1.31 -1.12
C PHE A 46 9.47 -0.05 -1.55
N ASN A 47 10.47 -0.02 -2.44
CA ASN A 47 11.27 -1.19 -2.78
C ASN A 47 12.70 -1.05 -2.22
N ASP A 48 13.12 -1.96 -1.35
CA ASP A 48 14.49 -2.02 -0.83
C ASP A 48 15.46 -2.75 -1.81
N SER A 49 14.98 -3.08 -3.02
CA SER A 49 15.81 -3.69 -4.04
C SER A 49 16.92 -2.72 -4.46
N ASN A 50 18.17 -3.16 -4.34
CA ASN A 50 19.35 -2.46 -4.89
C ASN A 50 19.35 -2.33 -6.43
N GLN A 51 18.23 -2.65 -7.09
CA GLN A 51 18.02 -2.41 -8.51
C GLN A 51 17.83 -0.91 -8.75
N LEU A 52 18.94 -0.25 -9.08
CA LEU A 52 19.17 1.19 -9.30
C LEU A 52 18.22 1.95 -10.24
N PHE A 53 17.14 1.35 -10.76
CA PHE A 53 16.36 1.92 -11.87
C PHE A 53 14.84 1.90 -11.70
N GLU A 54 14.28 1.29 -10.65
CA GLU A 54 12.82 1.34 -10.41
C GLU A 54 12.49 2.40 -9.36
N GLU A 55 11.80 3.46 -9.78
CA GLU A 55 11.23 4.45 -8.87
C GLU A 55 10.14 3.80 -8.00
N ASN A 56 10.07 4.23 -6.74
CA ASN A 56 9.04 3.80 -5.81
C ASN A 56 7.63 4.14 -6.32
N PRO A 57 6.71 3.16 -6.43
CA PRO A 57 5.36 3.42 -6.93
C PRO A 57 4.57 4.36 -6.01
N ILE A 58 3.93 5.36 -6.64
CA ILE A 58 2.90 6.19 -5.99
C ILE A 58 1.57 5.93 -6.69
N LEU A 59 0.58 5.48 -5.93
CA LEU A 59 -0.76 5.14 -6.43
C LEU A 59 -1.77 6.18 -5.97
N TYR A 60 -2.76 6.46 -6.82
CA TYR A 60 -3.90 7.30 -6.49
C TYR A 60 -5.18 6.51 -6.78
N LEU A 61 -5.92 6.15 -5.73
CA LEU A 61 -7.04 5.21 -5.79
C LEU A 61 -8.27 5.83 -5.11
N ASN A 62 -9.48 5.43 -5.48
CA ASN A 62 -10.71 6.13 -5.09
C ASN A 62 -11.60 5.37 -4.09
N SER A 63 -11.25 4.12 -3.77
CA SER A 63 -12.03 3.21 -2.93
C SER A 63 -11.17 2.10 -2.34
N LEU A 64 -11.65 1.48 -1.26
CA LEU A 64 -11.02 0.30 -0.66
C LEU A 64 -11.01 -0.88 -1.64
N GLU A 65 -12.10 -1.10 -2.37
CA GLU A 65 -12.20 -2.17 -3.37
C GLU A 65 -11.11 -2.05 -4.46
N GLU A 66 -10.82 -0.84 -4.92
CA GLU A 66 -9.75 -0.62 -5.89
C GLU A 66 -8.36 -0.92 -5.28
N ILE A 67 -8.15 -0.58 -4.00
CA ILE A 67 -6.93 -0.96 -3.27
C ILE A 67 -6.79 -2.49 -3.22
N GLU A 68 -7.86 -3.21 -2.89
CA GLU A 68 -7.88 -4.67 -2.82
C GLU A 68 -7.64 -5.37 -4.16
N GLN A 69 -8.11 -4.78 -5.26
CA GLN A 69 -7.87 -5.28 -6.61
C GLN A 69 -6.41 -5.09 -7.06
N VAL A 70 -5.75 -4.06 -6.55
CA VAL A 70 -4.40 -3.65 -6.99
C VAL A 70 -3.31 -4.19 -6.07
N LEU A 71 -3.58 -4.30 -4.77
CA LEU A 71 -2.65 -4.72 -3.74
C LEU A 71 -3.13 -5.99 -3.05
N SER A 72 -2.25 -6.97 -2.92
CA SER A 72 -2.49 -8.15 -2.09
C SER A 72 -1.47 -8.18 -0.96
N LEU A 73 -1.91 -8.42 0.28
CA LEU A 73 -0.99 -8.64 1.40
C LEU A 73 -0.11 -9.85 1.11
N VAL A 74 1.17 -9.71 1.43
CA VAL A 74 2.11 -10.83 1.48
C VAL A 74 2.18 -11.27 2.94
N GLU A 75 1.61 -12.43 3.23
CA GLU A 75 1.86 -13.09 4.51
C GLU A 75 3.31 -13.59 4.50
N LEU A 76 4.20 -12.83 5.13
CA LEU A 76 5.45 -13.42 5.58
C LEU A 76 5.08 -14.43 6.65
N GLU A 77 5.40 -15.71 6.42
CA GLU A 77 5.45 -16.67 7.52
C GLU A 77 6.30 -16.02 8.61
N LYS A 78 5.69 -15.77 9.77
CA LYS A 78 6.47 -15.37 10.92
C LYS A 78 7.44 -16.51 11.13
N GLU A 79 8.74 -16.28 10.92
CA GLU A 79 9.74 -17.15 11.54
C GLU A 79 9.42 -17.07 13.03
N ASP A 80 8.75 -18.11 13.54
CA ASP A 80 8.60 -18.34 14.97
C ASP A 80 10.03 -18.26 15.51
N SER A 81 10.32 -17.15 16.17
CA SER A 81 11.60 -16.95 16.83
C SER A 81 11.60 -17.89 18.04
N GLU A 82 12.08 -19.12 17.83
CA GLU A 82 12.46 -20.05 18.90
C GLU A 82 13.60 -19.48 19.76
#